data_AF-A0AA37J077-F1
#
_entry.id   AF-A0AA37J077-F1
#
_cell.length_a   1.000
_cell.length_b   1.000
_cell.length_c   1.000
_cell.angle_alpha   90.00
_cell.angle_beta   90.00
_cell.angle_gamma   90.00
#
_symmetry.space_group_name_H-M   'P 1'
#
loop_
_entity.id
_entity.type
_entity.pdbx_description
1 polymer ?
#
loop_
_entity_poly.entity_id
_entity_poly.type
_entity_poly.pdbx_seq_one_letter_code
_entity_poly.pdbx_strand_id
1 'polypeptide(L)' 'MASISGIGKISLPKLSENMAPEDSRAIRNYLYQMQEQLQYVLTNLDTENLSDELRSRLEALGSL' A
#
# COMPACT_ATOMS: atom_id res chain seq x y z
N MET A 1 9.24 3.33 11.60
CA MET A 1 8.95 2.35 10.52
C MET A 1 7.49 1.93 10.58
N ALA A 2 6.69 2.25 9.57
CA ALA A 2 5.29 1.78 9.49
C ALA A 2 5.24 0.25 9.39
N SER A 3 4.27 -0.39 10.06
CA SER A 3 4.13 -1.85 10.00
C SER A 3 3.67 -2.29 8.62
N ILE A 4 4.55 -2.96 7.88
CA ILE A 4 4.31 -3.48 6.52
C ILE A 4 3.71 -4.89 6.49
N SER A 5 3.52 -5.51 7.67
CA SER A 5 3.07 -6.91 7.81
C SER A 5 1.72 -7.21 7.14
N GLY A 6 0.88 -6.18 6.93
CA GLY A 6 -0.41 -6.30 6.26
C GLY A 6 -0.36 -6.25 4.73
N ILE A 7 0.65 -5.62 4.12
CA ILE A 7 0.69 -5.39 2.67
C ILE A 7 0.91 -6.70 1.91
N GLY A 8 1.83 -7.54 2.40
CA GLY A 8 2.06 -8.89 1.86
C GLY A 8 0.86 -9.84 2.02
N LYS A 9 -0.13 -9.45 2.84
CA LYS A 9 -1.37 -10.21 3.07
C LYS A 9 -2.56 -9.67 2.28
N ILE A 10 -2.40 -8.59 1.51
CA ILE A 10 -3.42 -8.11 0.57
C ILE A 10 -3.54 -9.16 -0.54
N SER A 11 -4.55 -10.01 -0.44
CA SER A 11 -4.85 -10.99 -1.47
C SER A 11 -5.27 -10.27 -2.75
N LEU A 12 -4.83 -10.79 -3.90
CA LEU A 12 -5.30 -10.33 -5.19
C LEU A 12 -6.85 -10.40 -5.25
N PRO A 13 -7.54 -9.34 -5.69
CA PRO A 13 -8.98 -9.37 -5.83
C PRO A 13 -9.42 -10.44 -6.83
N LYS A 14 -10.58 -11.06 -6.57
CA LYS A 14 -11.23 -11.92 -7.57
C LYS A 14 -11.69 -11.03 -8.72
N LEU A 15 -11.18 -11.32 -9.91
CA LEU A 15 -11.62 -10.66 -11.14
C LEU A 15 -12.90 -11.35 -11.66
N SER A 16 -13.69 -10.63 -12.45
CA SER A 16 -14.92 -11.15 -13.07
C SER A 16 -14.62 -12.37 -13.95
N GLU A 17 -15.49 -13.37 -13.91
CA GLU A 17 -15.38 -14.58 -14.73
C GLU A 17 -15.49 -14.30 -16.23
N ASN A 18 -16.17 -13.21 -16.62
CA ASN A 18 -16.35 -12.81 -18.02
C ASN A 18 -15.22 -11.92 -18.56
N MET A 19 -14.14 -11.71 -17.79
CA MET A 19 -13.03 -10.87 -18.20
C MET A 19 -12.15 -11.58 -19.22
N ALA A 20 -11.68 -10.84 -20.23
CA ALA A 20 -10.70 -11.37 -21.17
C ALA A 20 -9.43 -11.81 -20.42
N PRO A 21 -8.81 -12.95 -20.81
CA PRO A 21 -7.58 -13.42 -20.19
C PRO A 21 -6.44 -12.40 -20.22
N GLU A 22 -6.34 -11.62 -21.28
CA GLU A 22 -5.32 -10.58 -21.48
C GLU A 22 -5.50 -9.45 -20.46
N ASP A 23 -6.72 -8.94 -20.31
CA ASP A 23 -7.05 -7.88 -19.35
C ASP A 23 -6.82 -8.36 -17.91
N SER A 24 -7.22 -9.60 -17.63
CA SER A 24 -6.98 -10.21 -16.31
C SER A 24 -5.50 -10.26 -15.97
N ARG A 25 -4.64 -10.59 -16.94
CA ARG A 25 -3.18 -10.61 -16.76
C ARG A 25 -2.63 -9.20 -16.57
N ALA A 26 -3.06 -8.24 -17.39
CA ALA A 26 -2.62 -6.85 -17.28
C ALA A 26 -2.96 -6.26 -15.91
N ILE A 27 -4.20 -6.46 -15.44
CA ILE A 27 -4.66 -6.00 -14.13
C ILE A 27 -3.88 -6.68 -13.00
N ARG A 28 -3.64 -7.98 -13.08
CA ARG A 28 -2.81 -8.69 -12.09
C ARG A 28 -1.41 -8.09 -11.99
N ASN A 29 -0.75 -7.89 -13.12
CA ASN A 29 0.58 -7.32 -13.17
C ASN A 29 0.61 -5.90 -12.58
N TYR A 30 -0.39 -5.07 -12.92
CA TYR A 30 -0.53 -3.73 -12.38
C TYR A 30 -0.70 -3.75 -10.84
N LEU A 31 -1.56 -4.62 -10.33
CA LEU A 31 -1.79 -4.75 -8.88
C LEU A 31 -0.54 -5.23 -8.14
N TYR A 32 0.23 -6.16 -8.72
CA TYR A 32 1.52 -6.56 -8.15
C TYR A 32 2.52 -5.39 -8.10
N GLN A 33 2.63 -4.61 -9.18
CA GLN A 33 3.51 -3.43 -9.21
C GLN A 33 3.08 -2.39 -8.17
N MET A 34 1.79 -2.12 -8.03
CA MET A 34 1.28 -1.21 -6.99
C MET A 34 1.61 -1.70 -5.59
N GLN A 35 1.50 -3.00 -5.33
CA GLN A 35 1.86 -3.58 -4.04
C GLN A 35 3.35 -3.33 -3.71
N GLU A 36 4.24 -3.54 -4.67
CA GLU A 36 5.68 -3.27 -4.49
C GLU A 36 5.96 -1.78 -4.25
N GLN A 37 5.31 -0.89 -4.99
CA GLN A 37 5.47 0.55 -4.81
C GLN A 37 4.96 1.01 -3.44
N LEU A 38 3.80 0.53 -3.01
CA LEU A 38 3.26 0.82 -1.67
C LEU A 38 4.17 0.27 -0.57
N GLN A 39 4.72 -0.94 -0.77
CA GLN A 39 5.69 -1.54 0.13
C GLN A 39 6.96 -0.68 0.25
N TYR A 40 7.48 -0.17 -0.87
CA TYR A 40 8.62 0.73 -0.90
C TYR A 40 8.34 2.03 -0.16
N VAL A 41 7.22 2.69 -0.45
CA VAL A 41 6.83 3.94 0.21
C VAL A 41 6.69 3.73 1.71
N LEU A 42 6.04 2.66 2.14
CA LEU A 42 5.80 2.41 3.57
C LEU A 42 7.05 1.95 4.33
N THR A 43 7.99 1.26 3.68
CA THR A 43 9.30 0.94 4.26
C THR A 43 10.16 2.20 4.46
N ASN A 44 10.07 3.17 3.54
CA ASN A 44 10.83 4.42 3.59
C ASN A 44 10.07 5.57 4.28
N LEU A 45 8.85 5.31 4.77
CA LEU A 45 8.08 6.27 5.53
C LEU A 45 8.62 6.33 6.96
N ASP A 46 9.25 7.45 7.28
CA ASP A 46 9.75 7.77 8.62
C ASP A 46 9.16 9.08 9.11
N THR A 47 9.25 9.35 10.42
CA THR A 47 8.69 10.57 11.05
C THR A 47 9.28 11.87 10.50
N GLU A 48 10.47 11.80 9.91
CA GLU A 48 11.13 12.92 9.23
C GLU A 48 10.60 13.15 7.81
N ASN A 49 10.02 12.13 7.18
CA ASN A 49 9.42 12.18 5.84
C ASN A 49 7.89 12.40 5.88
N LEU A 50 7.29 12.48 7.08
CA LEU A 50 5.88 12.85 7.25
C LEU A 50 5.72 14.35 7.03
N SER A 51 4.61 14.78 6.44
CA SER A 51 4.26 16.21 6.45
C SER A 51 4.04 16.67 7.90
N ASP A 52 4.44 17.89 8.21
CA ASP A 52 4.26 18.48 9.55
C ASP A 52 2.82 18.37 10.04
N GLU A 53 1.84 18.49 9.13
CA GLU A 53 0.43 18.33 9.43
C GLU A 53 0.07 16.89 9.82
N LEU A 54 0.54 15.88 9.08
CA LEU A 54 0.28 14.48 9.38
C LEU A 54 0.99 14.06 10.68
N ARG A 55 2.21 14.56 10.89
CA ARG A 55 2.97 14.36 12.13
C ARG A 55 2.23 14.97 13.33
N SER A 56 1.82 16.23 13.23
CA SER A 56 1.06 16.91 14.29
C SER A 56 -0.27 16.21 14.60
N ARG A 57 -0.99 15.71 13.59
CA ARG A 57 -2.23 14.94 13.78
C ARG A 57 -1.97 13.59 14.46
N LEU A 58 -0.89 12.89 14.12
CA LEU A 58 -0.53 11.61 14.74
C LEU A 58 -0.06 11.79 16.20
N GLU A 59 0.73 12.83 16.49
CA GLU A 59 1.11 13.23 17.86
C GLU A 59 -0.12 13.63 18.69
N ALA A 60 -1.11 14.31 18.08
CA ALA A 60 -2.37 14.66 18.74
C ALA A 60 -3.29 13.44 18.98
N LEU A 61 -3.21 12.40 18.12
CA LEU A 61 -4.00 11.17 18.23
C LEU A 61 -3.38 10.13 19.17
N GLY A 62 -2.06 10.16 19.34
CA GLY A 62 -1.33 9.29 20.26
C GLY A 62 -0.30 10.11 21.01
N SER A 63 -0.55 10.34 22.30
CA SER A 63 0.44 10.84 23.26
C SER A 63 1.68 9.94 23.27
N LEU A 64 2.66 10.25 22.41
CA LEU A 64 4.04 9.79 22.49
C LEU A 64 4.87 10.84 23.24
#